data_AF-A0A7S0NGG7-F1
#
_entry.id   AF-A0A7S0NGG7-F1
#
_cell.length_a   1.000
_cell.length_b   1.000
_cell.length_c   1.000
_cell.angle_alpha   90.00
_cell.angle_beta   90.00
_cell.angle_gamma   90.00
#
_symmetry.space_group_name_H-M   'P 1'
#
loop_
_entity.id
_entity.type
_entity.pdbx_description
1 polymer ?
#
loop_
_entity_poly.entity_id
_entity_poly.type
_entity_poly.pdbx_seq_one_letter_code
_entity_poly.pdbx_strand_id
1 'polypeptide(L)'
;VAFVVQKHSGGRWRYELMLEATEPEPDDLIEIEASINKTAKVSFKLANGFDVDAPYTAYFSPESPSVFSVVPATGVLGRARGEGELFTISYTPLEYGKAVRGTLIVLTDEMQWSYDVRGTHPKYTAPRGEAQVETVLDATVSSRLGGSPTKNFLRSNMRSSSR
;
A
#
# COMPACT_ATOMS: atom_id res chain seq x y z
N VAL A 1 -30.35 -21.84 21.74
CA VAL A 1 -30.81 -21.07 22.93
C VAL A 1 -32.16 -20.47 22.56
N ALA A 2 -33.23 -20.67 23.34
CA ALA A 2 -34.57 -20.20 22.99
C ALA A 2 -35.00 -19.06 23.93
N PHE A 3 -35.52 -17.97 23.36
CA PHE A 3 -36.00 -16.86 24.17
C PHE A 3 -37.41 -17.16 24.66
N VAL A 4 -37.60 -17.15 25.97
CA VAL A 4 -38.87 -17.55 26.58
C VAL A 4 -39.43 -16.42 27.40
N VAL A 5 -40.62 -15.93 27.01
CA VAL A 5 -41.39 -14.96 27.79
C VAL A 5 -42.33 -15.72 28.71
N GLN A 6 -42.28 -15.40 29.99
CA GLN A 6 -43.10 -16.03 31.03
C GLN A 6 -43.96 -14.96 31.71
N LYS A 7 -45.26 -15.18 31.73
CA LYS A 7 -46.22 -14.33 32.43
C LYS A 7 -46.43 -14.87 33.84
N HIS A 8 -46.54 -13.98 34.83
CA HIS A 8 -46.82 -14.34 36.23
C HIS A 8 -48.09 -15.21 36.39
N SER A 9 -49.05 -15.09 35.48
CA SER A 9 -50.27 -15.90 35.45
C SER A 9 -50.08 -17.29 34.80
N GLY A 10 -48.85 -17.74 34.58
CA GLY A 10 -48.52 -19.10 34.12
C GLY A 10 -48.33 -19.30 32.61
N GLY A 11 -48.63 -18.29 31.78
CA GLY A 11 -48.40 -18.37 30.34
C GLY A 11 -46.90 -18.38 29.99
N ARG A 12 -46.49 -19.25 29.07
CA ARG A 12 -45.09 -19.36 28.61
C ARG A 12 -45.05 -19.47 27.08
N TRP A 13 -44.33 -18.55 26.45
CA TRP A 13 -44.15 -18.52 24.99
C TRP A 13 -42.67 -18.63 24.66
N ARG A 14 -42.38 -19.49 23.69
CA ARG A 14 -41.03 -19.70 23.19
C ARG A 14 -40.91 -19.05 21.82
N TYR A 15 -39.94 -18.16 21.67
CA TYR A 15 -39.61 -17.50 20.43
C TYR A 15 -38.27 -18.03 19.92
N GLU A 16 -38.20 -18.21 18.61
CA GLU A 16 -36.95 -18.46 17.91
C GLU A 16 -36.32 -17.11 17.58
N LEU A 17 -35.10 -16.89 18.05
CA LEU A 17 -34.32 -15.71 17.72
C LEU A 17 -33.31 -16.09 16.63
N MET A 18 -33.35 -15.37 15.52
CA MET A 18 -32.27 -15.37 14.53
C MET A 18 -31.49 -14.08 14.74
N LEU A 19 -30.22 -14.22 15.12
CA LEU A 19 -29.29 -13.11 15.33
C LEU A 19 -28.27 -13.17 14.21
N GLU A 20 -28.14 -12.09 13.46
CA GLU A 20 -27.14 -11.94 12.40
C GLU A 20 -26.11 -10.91 12.86
N ALA A 21 -24.86 -11.32 12.96
CA ALA A 21 -23.74 -10.43 13.23
C ALA A 21 -23.05 -10.13 11.90
N THR A 22 -23.21 -8.90 11.41
CA THR A 22 -22.49 -8.41 10.24
C THR A 22 -21.11 -7.89 10.64
N GLU A 23 -20.16 -7.95 9.72
CA GLU A 23 -18.86 -7.32 9.94
C GLU A 23 -19.04 -5.79 10.09
N PRO A 24 -18.42 -5.16 11.10
CA PRO A 24 -18.50 -3.70 11.26
C PRO A 24 -17.77 -2.98 10.12
N GLU A 25 -18.16 -1.74 9.87
CA GLU A 25 -17.39 -0.87 8.97
C GLU A 25 -16.03 -0.53 9.61
N PRO A 26 -14.96 -0.41 8.80
CA PRO A 26 -13.65 0.01 9.30
C PRO A 26 -13.71 1.41 9.93
N ASP A 27 -12.94 1.60 11.01
CA ASP A 27 -12.88 2.87 11.74
C ASP A 27 -12.20 3.98 10.93
N ASP A 28 -11.13 3.66 10.18
CA ASP A 28 -10.41 4.62 9.34
C ASP A 28 -9.66 3.94 8.18
N LEU A 29 -9.19 4.76 7.23
CA LEU A 29 -8.43 4.39 6.04
C LEU A 29 -6.98 4.89 6.12
N ILE A 30 -6.02 3.99 6.00
CA ILE A 30 -4.59 4.29 5.97
C ILE A 30 -4.04 4.00 4.57
N GLU A 31 -3.66 5.05 3.85
CA GLU A 31 -3.03 4.93 2.54
C GLU A 31 -1.50 5.01 2.64
N ILE A 32 -0.81 4.08 1.98
CA ILE A 32 0.65 3.99 1.99
C ILE A 32 1.16 3.80 0.56
N GLU A 33 1.96 4.75 0.08
CA GLU A 33 2.60 4.66 -1.23
C GLU A 33 4.03 4.10 -1.11
N ALA A 34 4.36 3.11 -1.93
CA ALA A 34 5.71 2.54 -1.96
C ALA A 34 6.15 2.15 -3.38
N SER A 35 7.45 2.32 -3.65
CA SER A 35 8.08 1.77 -4.84
C SER A 35 8.30 0.27 -4.69
N ILE A 36 8.31 -0.47 -5.80
CA ILE A 36 8.55 -1.92 -5.80
C ILE A 36 9.84 -2.28 -5.04
N ASN A 37 9.77 -3.30 -4.19
CA ASN A 37 10.85 -3.76 -3.30
C ASN A 37 11.42 -2.67 -2.36
N LYS A 38 10.69 -1.57 -2.14
CA LYS A 38 11.02 -0.56 -1.13
C LYS A 38 9.98 -0.57 -0.03
N THR A 39 10.43 -0.58 1.21
CA THR A 39 9.52 -0.51 2.36
C THR A 39 9.16 0.95 2.65
N ALA A 40 7.89 1.29 2.56
CA ALA A 40 7.35 2.53 3.11
C ALA A 40 6.77 2.27 4.50
N LYS A 41 6.74 3.32 5.34
CA LYS A 41 6.22 3.24 6.69
C LYS A 41 5.31 4.42 6.97
N VAL A 42 4.20 4.15 7.66
CA VAL A 42 3.29 5.16 8.19
C VAL A 42 3.09 4.85 9.67
N SER A 43 3.12 5.89 10.49
CA SER A 43 2.91 5.76 11.92
C SER A 43 1.73 6.60 12.36
N PHE A 44 0.92 6.05 13.26
CA PHE A 44 -0.20 6.75 13.89
C PHE A 44 -0.19 6.48 15.39
N LYS A 45 -0.78 7.40 16.16
CA LYS A 45 -0.93 7.24 17.60
C LYS A 45 -2.35 6.79 17.91
N LEU A 46 -2.49 5.82 18.80
CA LEU A 46 -3.78 5.32 19.28
C LEU A 46 -3.82 5.38 20.80
N ALA A 47 -4.85 6.03 21.34
CA ALA A 47 -5.09 6.11 22.78
C ALA A 47 -6.24 5.18 23.19
N ASN A 48 -6.20 4.68 24.42
CA ASN A 48 -7.32 3.92 24.96
C ASN A 48 -8.56 4.84 25.13
N GLY A 49 -9.77 4.32 24.91
CA GLY A 49 -11.00 5.05 25.24
C GLY A 49 -11.28 5.10 26.75
N PHE A 50 -10.67 4.20 27.52
CA PHE A 50 -10.92 4.02 28.95
C PHE A 50 -9.79 4.60 29.83
N ASP A 51 -10.12 5.02 31.05
CA ASP A 51 -9.16 5.51 32.05
C ASP A 51 -8.44 4.36 32.78
N VAL A 52 -8.12 3.29 32.07
CA VAL A 52 -7.46 2.09 32.58
C VAL A 52 -6.41 1.65 31.55
N ASP A 53 -5.30 1.10 32.01
CA ASP A 53 -4.30 0.53 31.11
C ASP A 53 -4.82 -0.77 30.52
N ALA A 54 -4.80 -0.89 29.19
CA ALA A 54 -5.36 -2.05 28.48
C ALA A 54 -4.28 -2.75 27.64
N PRO A 55 -3.97 -4.03 27.91
CA PRO A 55 -3.09 -4.79 27.02
C PRO A 55 -3.75 -4.94 25.65
N TYR A 56 -2.97 -4.76 24.58
CA TYR A 56 -3.46 -4.91 23.22
C TYR A 56 -2.63 -5.91 22.41
N THR A 57 -3.27 -6.41 21.35
CA THR A 57 -2.65 -7.15 20.27
C THR A 57 -2.99 -6.49 18.95
N ALA A 58 -2.01 -6.28 18.09
CA ALA A 58 -2.15 -5.66 16.78
C ALA A 58 -1.66 -6.62 15.70
N TYR A 59 -2.51 -6.92 14.74
CA TYR A 59 -2.23 -7.88 13.68
C TYR A 59 -3.04 -7.57 12.42
N PHE A 60 -2.56 -8.05 11.29
CA PHE A 60 -3.32 -8.02 10.04
C PHE A 60 -4.24 -9.24 9.95
N SER A 61 -5.44 -9.05 9.42
CA SER A 61 -6.40 -10.15 9.21
C SER A 61 -5.78 -11.26 8.35
N PRO A 62 -6.22 -12.53 8.50
CA PRO A 62 -5.67 -13.64 7.70
C PRO A 62 -5.85 -13.49 6.18
N GLU A 63 -6.81 -12.67 5.76
CA GLU A 63 -7.07 -12.34 4.36
C GLU A 63 -6.10 -11.28 3.81
N SER A 64 -5.41 -10.58 4.71
CA SER A 64 -4.48 -9.52 4.36
C SER A 64 -3.19 -10.09 3.78
N PRO A 65 -2.65 -9.48 2.71
CA PRO A 65 -1.38 -9.89 2.13
C PRO A 65 -0.19 -9.69 3.09
N SER A 66 0.79 -10.59 3.02
CA SER A 66 2.01 -10.59 3.87
C SER A 66 3.00 -9.45 3.57
N VAL A 67 2.68 -8.56 2.63
CA VAL A 67 3.45 -7.35 2.30
C VAL A 67 3.25 -6.24 3.34
N PHE A 68 2.27 -6.39 4.23
CA PHE A 68 2.02 -5.50 5.34
C PHE A 68 2.55 -6.08 6.66
N SER A 69 3.07 -5.21 7.52
CA SER A 69 3.44 -5.56 8.88
C SER A 69 3.19 -4.38 9.82
N VAL A 70 2.93 -4.68 11.09
CA VAL A 70 2.68 -3.68 12.14
C VAL A 70 3.65 -3.90 13.29
N VAL A 71 4.17 -2.79 13.83
CA VAL A 71 5.05 -2.78 15.00
C VAL A 71 4.66 -1.60 15.89
N PRO A 72 4.53 -1.79 17.21
CA PRO A 72 4.55 -3.06 17.95
C PRO A 72 3.28 -3.91 17.70
N ALA A 73 3.44 -5.25 17.74
CA ALA A 73 2.32 -6.20 17.62
C ALA A 73 1.63 -6.49 18.96
N THR A 74 2.29 -6.24 20.08
CA THR A 74 1.72 -6.36 21.43
C THR A 74 2.24 -5.24 22.30
N GLY A 75 1.44 -4.82 23.27
CA GLY A 75 1.82 -3.74 24.19
C GLY A 75 0.68 -3.42 25.15
N VAL A 76 0.75 -2.23 25.74
CA VAL A 76 -0.29 -1.73 26.65
C VAL A 76 -0.68 -0.32 26.20
N LEU A 77 -1.97 -0.10 25.93
CA LEU A 77 -2.51 1.23 25.71
C LEU A 77 -2.70 1.91 27.07
N GLY A 78 -2.00 3.02 27.27
CA GLY A 78 -2.16 3.85 28.46
C GLY A 78 -3.55 4.48 28.53
N ARG A 79 -3.93 4.89 29.73
CA ARG A 79 -5.19 5.58 30.07
C ARG A 79 -5.54 6.71 29.08
N ALA A 80 -6.83 6.92 28.85
CA ALA A 80 -7.42 7.77 27.79
C ALA A 80 -6.95 9.23 27.68
N ARG A 81 -6.24 9.78 28.67
CA ARG A 81 -5.69 11.15 28.63
C ARG A 81 -4.21 11.23 28.26
N GLY A 82 -3.58 10.11 27.91
CA GLY A 82 -2.20 10.07 27.44
C GLY A 82 -2.04 10.46 25.97
N GLU A 83 -0.80 10.53 25.49
CA GLU A 83 -0.51 10.76 24.07
C GLU A 83 -0.87 9.59 23.15
N GLY A 84 -1.21 8.43 23.72
CA GLY A 84 -1.41 7.18 22.98
C GLY A 84 -0.11 6.49 22.61
N GLU A 85 -0.23 5.23 22.20
CA GLU A 85 0.90 4.40 21.75
C GLU A 85 1.11 4.56 20.25
N LEU A 86 2.37 4.55 19.80
CA LEU A 86 2.73 4.74 18.39
C LEU A 86 2.76 3.40 17.65
N PHE A 87 1.84 3.23 16.71
CA PHE A 87 1.81 2.10 15.80
C PHE A 87 2.48 2.47 14.50
N THR A 88 3.40 1.64 14.02
CA THR A 88 4.07 1.80 12.73
C THR A 88 3.71 0.65 11.81
N ILE A 89 3.02 0.99 10.72
CA ILE A 89 2.69 0.08 9.64
C ILE A 89 3.78 0.17 8.59
N SER A 90 4.27 -0.97 8.13
CA SER A 90 5.22 -1.08 7.03
C SER A 90 4.57 -1.77 5.84
N TYR A 91 4.82 -1.25 4.64
CA TYR A 91 4.33 -1.79 3.37
C TYR A 91 5.51 -2.02 2.42
N THR A 92 5.66 -3.25 1.92
CA THR A 92 6.72 -3.62 0.96
C THR A 92 6.10 -4.30 -0.28
N PRO A 93 5.78 -3.54 -1.35
CA PRO A 93 5.18 -4.11 -2.55
C PRO A 93 6.17 -5.03 -3.29
N LEU A 94 5.74 -6.27 -3.54
CA LEU A 94 6.49 -7.27 -4.32
C LEU A 94 6.11 -7.25 -5.81
N GLU A 95 4.88 -6.83 -6.12
CA GLU A 95 4.32 -6.83 -7.47
C GLU A 95 3.92 -5.42 -7.91
N TYR A 96 3.98 -5.15 -9.22
CA TYR A 96 3.61 -3.88 -9.82
C TYR A 96 2.12 -3.86 -10.20
N GLY A 97 1.45 -2.72 -10.02
CA GLY A 97 0.17 -2.40 -10.66
C GLY A 97 -1.10 -2.89 -9.97
N LYS A 98 -1.02 -3.80 -8.99
CA LYS A 98 -2.19 -4.17 -8.18
C LYS A 98 -2.20 -3.37 -6.88
N ALA A 99 -3.25 -2.57 -6.69
CA ALA A 99 -3.53 -1.98 -5.38
C ALA A 99 -3.77 -3.10 -4.37
N VAL A 100 -3.05 -3.06 -3.26
CA VAL A 100 -3.12 -4.08 -2.22
C VAL A 100 -3.95 -3.53 -1.07
N ARG A 101 -4.89 -4.32 -0.57
CA ARG A 101 -5.72 -3.97 0.58
C ARG A 101 -5.47 -4.97 1.70
N GLY A 102 -5.40 -4.48 2.93
CA GLY A 102 -5.32 -5.31 4.13
C GLY A 102 -6.10 -4.65 5.26
N THR A 103 -6.57 -5.45 6.21
CA THR A 103 -7.30 -4.98 7.39
C THR A 103 -6.38 -5.11 8.60
N LEU A 104 -5.99 -3.99 9.19
CA LEU A 104 -5.26 -3.96 10.47
C LEU A 104 -6.28 -3.99 11.61
N ILE A 105 -6.09 -4.91 12.54
CA ILE A 105 -6.93 -5.05 13.73
C ILE A 105 -6.06 -4.77 14.96
N VAL A 106 -6.50 -3.83 15.80
CA VAL A 106 -5.94 -3.61 17.13
C VAL A 106 -7.00 -4.02 18.14
N LEU A 107 -6.72 -5.06 18.91
CA LEU A 107 -7.65 -5.70 19.82
C LEU A 107 -7.18 -5.57 21.27
N THR A 108 -8.07 -5.08 22.12
CA THR A 108 -7.99 -5.11 23.59
C THR A 108 -9.13 -5.98 24.14
N ASP A 109 -9.15 -6.20 25.46
CA ASP A 109 -10.22 -6.97 26.12
C ASP A 109 -11.61 -6.31 25.98
N GLU A 110 -11.65 -4.97 25.98
CA GLU A 110 -12.89 -4.19 25.99
C GLU A 110 -13.22 -3.54 24.63
N MET A 111 -12.23 -3.38 23.74
CA MET A 111 -12.38 -2.62 22.50
C MET A 111 -11.57 -3.21 21.35
N GLN A 112 -12.09 -3.05 20.14
CA GLN A 112 -11.43 -3.43 18.89
C GLN A 112 -11.46 -2.22 17.95
N TRP A 113 -10.33 -1.94 17.30
CA TRP A 113 -10.23 -1.02 16.18
C TRP A 113 -9.84 -1.77 14.92
N SER A 114 -10.43 -1.37 13.81
CA SER A 114 -10.24 -1.94 12.49
C SER A 114 -9.88 -0.84 11.50
N TYR A 115 -8.75 -0.97 10.82
CA TYR A 115 -8.26 0.00 9.86
C TYR A 115 -8.14 -0.63 8.48
N ASP A 116 -8.67 0.03 7.46
CA ASP A 116 -8.45 -0.35 6.07
C ASP A 116 -7.09 0.18 5.63
N VAL A 117 -6.14 -0.69 5.31
CA VAL A 117 -4.79 -0.32 4.86
C VAL A 117 -4.68 -0.55 3.36
N ARG A 118 -4.46 0.53 2.60
CA ARG A 118 -4.30 0.50 1.15
C ARG A 118 -2.88 0.81 0.75
N GLY A 119 -2.23 -0.17 0.11
CA GLY A 119 -0.93 -0.04 -0.51
C GLY A 119 -1.08 0.33 -1.99
N THR A 120 -0.52 1.46 -2.38
CA THR A 120 -0.51 1.96 -3.76
C THR A 120 0.91 2.20 -4.26
N HIS A 121 1.06 2.28 -5.59
CA HIS A 121 2.31 2.65 -6.23
C HIS A 121 2.32 4.17 -6.50
N PRO A 122 3.47 4.84 -6.34
CA PRO A 122 3.56 6.27 -6.61
C PRO A 122 3.24 6.56 -8.08
N LYS A 123 2.47 7.63 -8.31
CA LYS A 123 2.09 8.05 -9.66
C LYS A 123 3.33 8.38 -10.49
N TYR A 124 3.48 7.72 -11.64
CA TYR A 124 4.58 8.00 -12.55
C TYR A 124 4.52 9.45 -13.06
N THR A 125 5.59 10.21 -12.80
CA THR A 125 5.80 11.53 -13.39
C THR A 125 6.78 11.39 -14.54
N ALA A 126 6.30 11.61 -15.77
CA ALA A 126 7.17 11.62 -16.94
C ALA A 126 8.25 12.69 -16.74
N PRO A 127 9.54 12.36 -16.92
CA PRO A 127 10.60 13.35 -16.82
C PRO A 127 10.37 14.43 -17.89
N ARG A 128 10.21 15.69 -17.45
CA ARG A 128 10.11 16.86 -18.34
C ARG A 128 11.49 17.31 -18.82
N GLY A 129 12.27 16.38 -19.35
CA GLY A 129 13.49 16.67 -20.08
C GLY A 129 13.21 16.51 -21.57
N GLU A 130 13.62 17.47 -22.39
CA GLU A 130 13.85 17.17 -23.79
C GLU A 130 14.88 16.04 -23.83
N ALA A 131 14.55 14.94 -24.49
CA ALA A 131 15.54 13.91 -24.77
C ALA A 131 16.61 14.56 -25.66
N GLN A 132 17.74 14.96 -25.07
CA GLN A 132 18.94 15.26 -25.84
C GLN A 132 19.48 13.93 -26.36
N VAL A 133 18.86 13.44 -27.43
CA VAL A 133 19.47 12.42 -28.27
C VAL A 133 20.55 13.15 -29.06
N GLU A 134 21.76 13.17 -28.52
CA GLU A 134 22.95 13.55 -29.29
C GLU A 134 23.23 12.44 -30.31
N THR A 135 22.52 12.49 -31.44
CA THR A 135 22.81 11.66 -32.63
C THR A 135 24.06 12.13 -33.36
N VAL A 136 24.64 13.26 -32.95
CA VAL A 136 25.84 13.84 -33.56
C VAL A 136 27.05 13.43 -32.72
N LEU A 137 28.05 12.84 -33.38
CA LEU A 137 29.34 12.56 -32.76
C LEU A 137 29.96 13.86 -32.24
N ASP A 138 30.47 13.82 -31.01
CA ASP A 138 31.19 14.93 -30.37
C ASP A 138 32.22 15.54 -31.34
N ALA A 139 32.30 16.87 -31.40
CA ALA A 139 33.14 17.59 -32.37
C ALA A 139 34.62 17.20 -32.29
N THR A 140 35.09 16.80 -31.10
CA THR A 140 36.45 16.30 -30.89
C THR A 140 36.67 14.90 -31.48
N VAL A 141 35.63 14.07 -31.51
CA VAL A 141 35.64 12.73 -32.10
C VAL A 141 35.45 12.83 -33.61
N SER A 142 34.56 13.70 -34.08
CA SER A 142 34.32 13.95 -35.51
C SER A 142 35.56 14.52 -36.22
N SER A 143 36.33 15.37 -35.56
CA SER A 143 37.58 15.92 -36.11
C SER A 143 38.70 14.89 -36.18
N ARG A 144 38.74 13.92 -35.25
CA ARG A 144 39.69 12.80 -35.25
C ARG A 144 39.37 11.73 -36.28
N LEU A 145 38.09 11.52 -36.58
CA LEU A 145 37.64 10.49 -37.53
C LEU A 145 37.92 10.86 -38.99
N GLY A 146 38.18 12.14 -39.29
CA GLY A 146 38.39 12.63 -40.65
C GLY A 146 37.10 12.53 -41.49
N GLY A 147 36.80 13.54 -42.29
CA GLY A 147 35.66 13.47 -43.19
C GLY A 147 35.81 12.28 -44.14
N SER A 148 34.88 11.32 -44.11
CA SER A 148 34.83 10.25 -45.09
C SER A 148 34.67 10.87 -46.47
N PRO A 149 35.60 10.64 -47.43
CA PRO A 149 35.45 11.19 -48.76
C PRO A 149 34.19 10.60 -49.39
N THR A 150 33.19 11.43 -49.65
CA THR A 150 31.97 11.04 -50.38
C THR A 150 32.33 10.80 -51.85
N LYS A 151 32.97 9.66 -52.12
CA LYS A 151 33.25 9.21 -53.47
C LYS A 151 31.93 8.75 -54.08
N ASN A 152 31.43 9.51 -55.04
CA ASN A 152 30.13 9.23 -55.65
C ASN A 152 30.27 8.12 -56.71
N PHE A 153 30.10 6.87 -56.28
CA PHE A 153 30.28 5.68 -57.13
C PHE A 153 29.26 5.59 -58.28
N LEU A 154 28.07 6.17 -58.14
CA LEU A 154 27.07 6.22 -59.21
C LEU A 154 27.55 7.06 -60.39
N ARG A 155 28.18 8.22 -60.11
CA ARG A 155 28.79 9.06 -61.14
C ARG A 155 29.99 8.40 -61.81
N SER A 156 30.82 7.64 -61.07
CA SER A 156 31.95 6.92 -61.68
C SER A 156 31.47 5.79 -62.60
N ASN A 157 30.39 5.10 -62.22
CA ASN A 157 29.86 3.97 -62.99
C ASN A 157 29.18 4.42 -64.29
N MET A 158 28.45 5.55 -64.27
CA MET A 158 27.86 6.14 -65.48
C MET A 158 28.93 6.61 -66.49
N ARG A 159 30.09 7.06 -66.00
CA ARG A 159 31.20 7.47 -66.88
C ARG A 159 31.93 6.26 -67.49
N SER A 160 32.00 5.13 -66.78
CA SER A 160 32.63 3.91 -67.32
C SER A 160 31.73 3.13 -68.27
N SER A 161 30.40 3.31 -68.24
CA SER A 161 29.45 2.59 -69.09
C SER A 161 29.18 3.24 -70.46
N SER A 162 29.81 4.37 -70.78
CA SER A 162 29.61 5.11 -72.04
C SER A 162 30.79 4.96 -73.01
N ARG A 163 31.53 3.85 -72.96
CA ARG A 163 32.63 3.52 -73.87
C ARG A 163 32.39 2.19 -74.56
#